data_AF-A0AAD1RKD3-F1
#
_entry.id   AF-A0AAD1RKD3-F1
#
_cell.length_a   1.000
_cell.length_b   1.000
_cell.length_c   1.000
_cell.angle_alpha   90.00
_cell.angle_beta   90.00
_cell.angle_gamma   90.00
#
_symmetry.space_group_name_H-M   'P 1'
#
loop_
_entity.id
_entity.type
_entity.pdbx_description
1 polymer ?
#
loop_
_entity_poly.entity_id
_entity_poly.type
_entity_poly.pdbx_seq_one_letter_code
_entity_poly.pdbx_strand_id
1 'polypeptide(L)'
;MCHNGGTYDGIKCICLDQFYGPSCESMVDNVEVDNLCHNGGTYDGVKCICLDQFYGPSCESVVDRVEVGGKVNTTVIVNLRITNMNYTSVLSQTGSHEYYEFIKNFKLEMQVFYKDLPGYKDVIVISLSQGSVYVKHEVIVEAEYNENESVIKQYEEILQKVNQVLENFRNNNCTSESNGSKLCIDVDNSELTAVFPKSEKDRCNEVVQSGFQEHFQPIVVNNSLICVSSCSPNSKSYLNCHDGTCQLQKVTGAHCLCPKTETYVYTSQGCQGKILKAGLYGGIGAGIAALVIFIFTLSFFMFRKHQKKHTLFKDDDKSWYEDYDDEWSVERGITNLSEAVYEDYQQRFRPALENVDTTTQVKIQRPEVLKK
;
A
#
# COMPACT_ATOMS: atom_id res chain seq x y z
N MET A 1 -21.58 -1.81 39.12
CA MET A 1 -22.29 -0.68 39.76
C MET A 1 -22.01 0.52 38.89
N CYS A 2 -23.03 1.26 38.44
CA CYS A 2 -22.80 2.41 37.56
C CYS A 2 -22.30 3.61 38.39
N HIS A 3 -21.22 4.23 37.94
CA HIS A 3 -20.61 5.41 38.55
C HIS A 3 -21.24 6.70 38.00
N ASN A 4 -20.91 7.83 38.63
CA ASN A 4 -21.21 9.18 38.13
C ASN A 4 -22.69 9.44 37.74
N GLY A 5 -23.63 8.85 38.48
CA GLY A 5 -25.07 9.04 38.24
C GLY A 5 -25.65 8.20 37.11
N GLY A 6 -24.90 7.24 36.56
CA GLY A 6 -25.40 6.31 35.56
C GLY A 6 -26.50 5.38 36.11
N THR A 7 -27.47 5.05 35.28
CA THR A 7 -28.60 4.16 35.62
C THR A 7 -28.39 2.79 34.99
N TYR A 8 -28.56 1.71 35.77
CA TYR A 8 -28.48 0.35 35.22
C TYR A 8 -29.83 -0.08 34.64
N ASP A 9 -29.86 -0.47 33.37
CA ASP A 9 -31.08 -0.87 32.67
C ASP A 9 -31.40 -2.37 32.74
N GLY A 10 -30.57 -3.14 33.46
CA GLY A 10 -30.65 -4.60 33.53
C GLY A 10 -29.66 -5.33 32.61
N ILE A 11 -28.99 -4.61 31.71
CA ILE A 11 -27.99 -5.16 30.78
C ILE A 11 -26.69 -4.35 30.86
N LYS A 12 -26.76 -3.02 30.80
CA LYS A 12 -25.62 -2.10 30.79
C LYS A 12 -25.88 -0.85 31.64
N CYS A 13 -24.83 -0.07 31.88
CA CYS A 13 -24.97 1.25 32.48
C CYS A 13 -25.33 2.27 31.39
N ILE A 14 -26.42 3.03 31.62
CA ILE A 14 -26.79 4.21 30.85
C ILE A 14 -26.15 5.42 31.53
N CYS A 15 -25.18 6.04 30.87
CA CYS A 15 -24.43 7.17 31.41
C CYS A 15 -25.13 8.51 31.11
N LEU A 16 -24.91 9.49 31.98
CA LEU A 16 -25.26 10.89 31.70
C LEU A 16 -24.31 11.47 30.64
N ASP A 17 -24.74 12.48 29.88
CA ASP A 17 -24.03 13.02 28.70
C ASP A 17 -22.54 13.38 28.92
N GLN A 18 -22.12 13.61 30.16
CA GLN A 18 -20.74 13.95 30.54
C GLN A 18 -19.89 12.74 30.96
N PHE A 19 -20.38 11.51 30.82
CA PHE A 19 -19.68 10.30 31.26
C PHE A 19 -19.84 9.15 30.27
N TYR A 20 -18.80 8.31 30.15
CA TYR A 20 -18.81 7.13 29.30
C TYR A 20 -18.04 5.96 29.95
N GLY A 21 -18.06 4.81 29.29
CA GLY A 21 -17.44 3.57 29.78
C GLY A 21 -18.46 2.55 30.27
N PRO A 22 -18.07 1.27 30.41
CA PRO A 22 -18.97 0.17 30.78
C PRO A 22 -19.64 0.37 32.14
N SER A 23 -19.05 1.16 33.03
CA SER A 23 -19.60 1.54 34.32
C SER A 23 -19.73 3.06 34.51
N CYS A 24 -19.70 3.86 33.44
CA CYS A 24 -19.73 5.34 33.49
C CYS A 24 -18.59 5.96 34.31
N GLU A 25 -17.42 5.30 34.34
CA GLU A 25 -16.26 5.68 35.14
C GLU A 25 -15.45 6.84 34.56
N SER A 26 -15.59 7.10 33.26
CA SER A 26 -14.80 8.09 32.54
C SER A 26 -15.62 9.36 32.31
N MET A 27 -15.05 10.52 32.67
CA MET A 27 -15.65 11.82 32.38
C MET A 27 -15.33 12.22 30.94
N VAL A 28 -16.33 12.72 30.22
CA VAL A 28 -16.13 13.49 28.99
C VAL A 28 -15.56 14.84 29.44
N ASP A 29 -14.25 14.89 29.67
CA ASP A 29 -13.53 16.17 29.71
C ASP A 29 -13.90 16.93 28.43
N ASN A 30 -13.98 18.27 28.49
CA ASN A 30 -14.34 19.19 27.40
C ASN A 30 -13.46 19.04 26.14
N VAL A 31 -13.58 17.88 25.50
CA VAL A 31 -13.02 17.45 24.25
C VAL A 31 -14.26 17.32 23.38
N GLU A 32 -14.32 18.17 22.36
CA GLU A 32 -15.35 18.16 21.35
C GLU A 32 -15.69 16.71 20.98
N VAL A 33 -16.98 16.36 21.09
CA VAL A 33 -17.55 15.06 20.69
C VAL A 33 -17.19 14.70 19.24
N ASP A 34 -16.73 15.69 18.45
CA ASP A 34 -16.21 15.57 17.10
C ASP A 34 -14.94 14.72 16.93
N ASN A 35 -14.23 14.32 18.00
CA ASN A 35 -12.96 13.58 17.88
C ASN A 35 -12.93 12.19 18.52
N LEU A 36 -14.05 11.65 18.98
CA LEU A 36 -14.08 10.31 19.59
C LEU A 36 -13.98 9.17 18.56
N CYS A 37 -14.57 9.39 17.39
CA CYS A 37 -14.58 8.46 16.27
C CYS A 37 -13.88 9.09 15.07
N HIS A 38 -12.89 8.41 14.53
CA HIS A 38 -12.17 8.82 13.33
C HIS A 38 -12.95 8.47 12.06
N ASN A 39 -12.49 9.02 10.93
CA ASN A 39 -12.91 8.63 9.58
C ASN A 39 -14.43 8.69 9.32
N GLY A 40 -15.12 9.65 9.95
CA GLY A 40 -16.57 9.83 9.79
C GLY A 40 -17.42 8.80 10.53
N GLY A 41 -16.84 8.05 11.48
CA GLY A 41 -17.59 7.19 12.38
C GLY A 41 -18.53 8.00 13.28
N THR A 42 -19.65 7.39 13.68
CA THR A 42 -20.65 8.02 14.56
C THR A 42 -20.65 7.35 15.93
N TYR A 43 -20.60 8.12 17.01
CA TYR A 43 -20.69 7.58 18.36
C TYR A 43 -22.14 7.33 18.76
N ASP A 44 -22.47 6.11 19.20
CA ASP A 44 -23.84 5.73 19.58
C ASP A 44 -24.15 5.88 21.09
N GLY A 45 -23.25 6.53 21.84
CA GLY A 45 -23.31 6.62 23.30
C GLY A 45 -22.60 5.47 24.03
N VAL A 46 -22.13 4.44 23.31
CA VAL A 46 -21.36 3.32 23.86
C VAL A 46 -20.07 3.07 23.07
N LYS A 47 -20.14 3.04 21.74
CA LYS A 47 -19.04 2.73 20.83
C LYS A 47 -19.11 3.55 19.56
N CYS A 48 -18.02 3.57 18.80
CA CYS A 48 -18.03 4.10 17.45
C CYS A 48 -18.65 3.11 16.45
N ILE A 49 -19.61 3.60 15.66
CA ILE A 49 -20.15 2.92 14.49
C ILE A 49 -19.34 3.41 13.28
N CYS A 50 -18.56 2.51 12.69
CA CYS A 50 -17.70 2.82 11.56
C CYS A 50 -18.44 2.69 10.23
N LEU A 51 -18.03 3.49 9.24
CA LEU A 51 -18.39 3.25 7.86
C LEU A 51 -17.74 1.95 7.37
N ASP A 52 -18.30 1.32 6.34
CA ASP A 52 -17.92 -0.02 5.85
C ASP A 52 -16.42 -0.20 5.54
N GLN A 53 -15.71 0.90 5.27
CA GLN A 53 -14.28 0.89 4.93
C GLN A 53 -13.35 1.01 6.15
N PHE A 54 -13.89 1.16 7.36
CA PHE A 54 -13.10 1.37 8.56
C PHE A 54 -13.49 0.44 9.69
N TYR A 55 -12.55 0.18 10.58
CA TYR A 55 -12.73 -0.63 11.77
C TYR A 55 -11.84 -0.12 12.92
N GLY A 56 -12.06 -0.70 14.10
CA GLY A 56 -11.37 -0.33 15.34
C GLY A 56 -12.32 0.34 16.34
N PRO A 57 -11.94 0.41 17.63
CA PRO A 57 -12.74 1.03 18.67
C PRO A 57 -13.12 2.49 18.38
N SER A 58 -12.26 3.20 17.64
CA SER A 58 -12.46 4.58 17.22
C SER A 58 -12.48 4.72 15.70
N CYS A 59 -12.74 3.65 14.93
CA CYS A 59 -12.74 3.66 13.47
C CYS A 59 -11.42 4.15 12.84
N GLU A 60 -10.30 3.92 13.52
CA GLU A 60 -8.98 4.44 13.15
C GLU A 60 -8.30 3.67 12.01
N SER A 61 -8.71 2.42 11.77
CA SER A 61 -8.07 1.53 10.80
C SER A 61 -8.92 1.36 9.55
N VAL A 62 -8.30 1.28 8.39
CA VAL A 62 -8.97 0.97 7.11
C VAL A 62 -8.97 -0.55 6.90
N VAL A 63 -10.08 -1.09 6.39
CA VAL A 63 -10.17 -2.51 6.00
C VAL A 63 -9.09 -2.84 4.97
N ASP A 64 -8.56 -4.06 5.00
CA ASP A 64 -7.50 -4.53 4.11
C ASP A 64 -8.02 -5.10 2.78
N ARG A 65 -9.34 -5.26 2.68
CA ARG A 65 -10.08 -5.89 1.60
C ARG A 65 -11.39 -5.13 1.37
N VAL A 66 -11.65 -4.75 0.12
CA VAL A 66 -12.91 -4.13 -0.32
C VAL A 66 -13.51 -4.98 -1.43
N GLU A 67 -14.76 -5.41 -1.25
CA GLU A 67 -15.48 -6.19 -2.26
C GLU A 67 -16.20 -5.26 -3.23
N VAL A 68 -15.92 -5.39 -4.52
CA VAL A 68 -16.55 -4.56 -5.56
C VAL A 68 -17.76 -5.28 -6.17
N GLY A 69 -17.63 -6.59 -6.39
CA GLY A 69 -18.65 -7.44 -6.98
C GLY A 69 -18.21 -8.08 -8.31
N GLY A 70 -19.09 -8.90 -8.87
CA GLY A 70 -18.79 -9.70 -10.06
C GLY A 70 -19.20 -9.13 -11.40
N LYS A 71 -19.97 -8.03 -11.40
CA LYS A 71 -20.59 -7.51 -12.62
C LYS A 71 -20.14 -6.10 -12.92
N VAL A 72 -19.91 -5.82 -14.20
CA VAL A 72 -19.55 -4.50 -14.70
C VAL A 72 -20.38 -4.17 -15.94
N ASN A 73 -21.00 -3.00 -15.94
CA ASN A 73 -21.66 -2.49 -17.13
C ASN A 73 -20.63 -1.85 -18.05
N THR A 74 -20.68 -2.25 -19.31
CA THR A 74 -19.90 -1.67 -20.40
C THR A 74 -20.85 -1.00 -21.39
N THR A 75 -20.35 0.01 -22.10
CA THR A 75 -21.16 0.81 -23.01
C THR A 75 -20.49 0.89 -24.37
N VAL A 76 -21.25 0.58 -25.42
CA VAL A 76 -20.86 0.87 -26.81
C VAL A 76 -21.79 1.94 -27.34
N ILE A 77 -21.23 3.02 -27.90
CA ILE A 77 -22.06 4.05 -28.53
C ILE A 77 -22.27 3.64 -29.98
N VAL A 78 -23.53 3.61 -30.39
CA VAL A 78 -23.94 3.30 -31.76
C VAL A 78 -24.82 4.42 -32.29
N ASN A 79 -24.53 4.88 -33.50
CA ASN A 79 -25.36 5.82 -34.24
C ASN A 79 -26.05 5.06 -35.38
N LEU A 80 -27.37 4.90 -35.30
CA LEU A 80 -28.16 4.21 -36.32
C LEU A 80 -29.02 5.19 -37.11
N ARG A 81 -29.27 4.89 -38.38
CA ARG A 81 -30.21 5.64 -39.22
C ARG A 81 -31.50 4.87 -39.42
N ILE A 82 -32.64 5.47 -39.09
CA ILE A 82 -33.96 4.83 -39.18
C ILE A 82 -34.70 5.30 -40.45
N THR A 83 -34.83 4.44 -41.45
CA THR A 83 -35.32 4.80 -42.79
C THR A 83 -36.83 4.85 -42.94
N ASN A 84 -37.60 4.15 -42.11
CA ASN A 84 -39.05 4.08 -42.22
C ASN A 84 -39.82 5.18 -41.50
N MET A 85 -39.13 6.21 -41.00
CA MET A 85 -39.76 7.37 -40.39
C MET A 85 -39.02 8.67 -40.69
N ASN A 86 -39.77 9.77 -40.72
CA ASN A 86 -39.22 11.10 -40.95
C ASN A 86 -38.95 11.81 -39.63
N TYR A 87 -37.84 12.55 -39.61
CA TYR A 87 -37.51 13.41 -38.48
C TYR A 87 -38.46 14.61 -38.42
N THR A 88 -38.99 14.89 -37.23
CA THR A 88 -39.75 16.11 -36.92
C THR A 88 -39.01 16.90 -35.85
N SER A 89 -39.14 18.22 -35.85
CA SER A 89 -38.51 19.09 -34.83
C SER A 89 -39.00 18.82 -33.40
N VAL A 90 -40.14 18.15 -33.24
CA VAL A 90 -40.70 17.75 -31.94
C VAL A 90 -39.90 16.59 -31.32
N LEU A 91 -39.22 15.78 -32.15
CA LEU A 91 -38.35 14.69 -31.68
C LEU A 91 -37.04 15.18 -31.04
N SER A 92 -36.61 16.43 -31.23
CA SER A 92 -35.49 16.99 -30.45
C SER A 92 -35.89 17.48 -29.06
N GLN A 93 -37.18 17.50 -28.74
CA GLN A 93 -37.66 17.96 -27.44
C GLN A 93 -37.81 16.76 -26.50
N THR A 94 -36.87 16.61 -25.56
CA THR A 94 -36.76 15.45 -24.64
C THR A 94 -37.95 15.23 -23.68
N GLY A 95 -38.97 16.08 -23.75
CA GLY A 95 -40.20 16.00 -22.95
C GLY A 95 -41.50 15.94 -23.78
N SER A 96 -41.43 15.88 -25.11
CA SER A 96 -42.63 15.77 -25.95
C SER A 96 -43.22 14.36 -25.91
N HIS A 97 -44.53 14.25 -26.17
CA HIS A 97 -45.20 12.95 -26.21
C HIS A 97 -44.60 12.06 -27.31
N GLU A 98 -44.35 12.65 -28.47
CA GLU A 98 -43.76 12.02 -29.66
C GLU A 98 -42.34 11.50 -29.39
N TYR A 99 -41.54 12.26 -28.62
CA TYR A 99 -40.22 11.79 -28.19
C TYR A 99 -40.34 10.55 -27.29
N TYR A 100 -41.17 10.61 -26.25
CA TYR A 100 -41.34 9.47 -25.32
C TYR A 100 -41.87 8.21 -26.01
N GLU A 101 -42.85 8.36 -26.91
CA GLU A 101 -43.40 7.26 -27.69
C GLU A 101 -42.31 6.65 -28.60
N PHE A 102 -41.52 7.49 -29.27
CA PHE A 102 -40.39 7.04 -30.06
C PHE A 102 -39.36 6.28 -29.22
N ILE A 103 -38.91 6.83 -28.09
CA ILE A 103 -37.92 6.18 -27.21
C ILE A 103 -38.43 4.84 -26.70
N LYS A 104 -39.71 4.76 -26.32
CA LYS A 104 -40.33 3.52 -25.87
C LYS A 104 -40.30 2.45 -26.97
N ASN A 105 -40.74 2.79 -28.18
CA ASN A 105 -40.76 1.86 -29.31
C ASN A 105 -39.33 1.48 -29.72
N PHE A 106 -38.42 2.44 -29.74
CA PHE A 106 -37.00 2.20 -30.03
C PHE A 106 -36.38 1.19 -29.06
N LYS A 107 -36.60 1.35 -27.74
CA LYS A 107 -36.11 0.37 -26.75
C LYS A 107 -36.66 -1.03 -26.97
N LEU A 108 -37.95 -1.17 -27.28
CA LEU A 108 -38.58 -2.47 -27.54
C LEU A 108 -37.99 -3.17 -28.78
N GLU A 109 -37.75 -2.42 -29.84
CA GLU A 109 -37.14 -2.97 -31.06
C GLU A 109 -35.65 -3.30 -30.85
N MET A 110 -34.92 -2.49 -30.07
CA MET A 110 -33.52 -2.76 -29.77
C MET A 110 -33.30 -4.01 -28.90
N GLN A 111 -34.28 -4.39 -28.07
CA GLN A 111 -34.25 -5.68 -27.37
C GLN A 111 -34.26 -6.87 -28.34
N VAL A 112 -35.00 -6.77 -29.45
CA VAL A 112 -35.03 -7.80 -30.49
C VAL A 112 -33.76 -7.73 -31.34
N PHE A 113 -33.30 -6.52 -31.65
CA PHE A 113 -32.11 -6.28 -32.47
C PHE A 113 -30.83 -6.82 -31.81
N TYR A 114 -30.64 -6.59 -30.52
CA TYR A 114 -29.48 -7.05 -29.76
C TYR A 114 -29.72 -8.38 -29.01
N LYS A 115 -30.76 -9.15 -29.35
CA LYS A 115 -31.11 -10.38 -28.63
C LYS A 115 -29.98 -11.43 -28.57
N ASP A 116 -29.15 -11.47 -29.62
CA ASP A 116 -28.07 -12.44 -29.77
C ASP A 116 -26.75 -11.92 -29.16
N LEU A 117 -26.75 -10.70 -28.60
CA LEU A 117 -25.61 -10.11 -27.90
C LEU A 117 -25.61 -10.57 -26.43
N PRO A 118 -24.65 -11.43 -26.00
CA PRO A 118 -24.61 -11.91 -24.63
C PRO A 118 -24.40 -10.76 -23.65
N GLY A 119 -25.18 -10.74 -22.57
CA GLY A 119 -25.09 -9.71 -21.54
C GLY A 119 -25.80 -8.39 -21.88
N TYR A 120 -26.49 -8.29 -23.03
CA TYR A 120 -27.31 -7.11 -23.34
C TYR A 120 -28.32 -6.81 -22.22
N LYS A 121 -28.34 -5.56 -21.76
CA LYS A 121 -29.23 -5.07 -20.70
C LYS A 121 -30.31 -4.15 -21.23
N ASP A 122 -29.90 -3.05 -21.87
CA ASP A 122 -30.78 -1.99 -22.33
C ASP A 122 -30.05 -1.08 -23.33
N VAL A 123 -30.79 -0.15 -23.94
CA VAL A 123 -30.25 1.00 -24.66
C VAL A 123 -30.66 2.33 -24.02
N ILE A 124 -29.77 3.32 -24.07
CA ILE A 124 -30.07 4.70 -23.68
C ILE A 124 -29.87 5.60 -24.90
N VAL A 125 -30.93 6.26 -25.35
CA VAL A 125 -30.83 7.22 -26.45
C VAL A 125 -30.20 8.52 -25.95
N ILE A 126 -29.09 8.91 -26.56
CA ILE A 126 -28.36 10.15 -26.26
C ILE A 126 -29.00 11.32 -27.02
N SER A 127 -29.22 11.17 -28.33
CA SER A 127 -29.77 12.24 -29.16
C SER A 127 -30.38 11.74 -30.46
N LEU A 128 -31.32 12.53 -31.00
CA LEU A 128 -31.96 12.32 -32.30
C LEU A 128 -31.57 13.45 -33.27
N SER A 129 -31.26 13.13 -34.52
CA SER A 129 -30.93 14.13 -35.55
C SER A 129 -31.56 13.87 -36.92
N GLN A 130 -31.56 14.89 -37.77
CA GLN A 130 -32.26 14.94 -39.05
C GLN A 130 -31.66 13.98 -40.10
N GLY A 131 -32.50 13.38 -40.96
CA GLY A 131 -32.07 12.56 -42.10
C GLY A 131 -32.57 11.10 -42.06
N SER A 132 -33.88 10.90 -41.90
CA SER A 132 -34.48 9.61 -41.52
C SER A 132 -33.95 9.17 -40.15
N VAL A 133 -34.32 9.96 -39.14
CA VAL A 133 -33.93 9.91 -37.71
C VAL A 133 -32.64 9.15 -37.43
N TYR A 134 -31.53 9.87 -37.28
CA TYR A 134 -30.32 9.33 -36.70
C TYR A 134 -30.49 9.21 -35.18
N VAL A 135 -30.21 8.04 -34.63
CA VAL A 135 -30.37 7.69 -33.23
C VAL A 135 -29.00 7.34 -32.66
N LYS A 136 -28.39 8.32 -32.00
CA LYS A 136 -27.19 8.09 -31.21
C LYS A 136 -27.62 7.51 -29.87
N HIS A 137 -27.17 6.30 -29.56
CA HIS A 137 -27.54 5.60 -28.34
C HIS A 137 -26.38 4.80 -27.75
N GLU A 138 -26.49 4.55 -26.45
CA GLU A 138 -25.62 3.67 -25.69
C GLU A 138 -26.24 2.28 -25.65
N VAL A 139 -25.46 1.27 -26.01
CA VAL A 139 -25.79 -0.14 -25.81
C VAL A 139 -25.13 -0.58 -24.51
N ILE A 140 -25.94 -0.91 -23.51
CA ILE A 140 -25.46 -1.35 -22.19
C ILE A 140 -25.32 -2.86 -22.20
N VAL A 141 -24.11 -3.35 -21.96
CA VAL A 141 -23.79 -4.77 -21.88
C VAL A 141 -23.16 -5.06 -20.52
N GLU A 142 -23.82 -5.92 -19.74
CA GLU A 142 -23.30 -6.43 -18.46
C GLU A 142 -22.30 -7.55 -18.75
N ALA A 143 -21.07 -7.38 -18.29
CA ALA A 143 -20.01 -8.36 -18.32
C ALA A 143 -19.66 -8.81 -16.90
N GLU A 144 -19.07 -10.00 -16.77
CA GLU A 144 -18.58 -10.53 -15.51
C GLU A 144 -17.06 -10.45 -15.43
N TYR A 145 -16.50 -10.20 -14.25
CA TYR A 145 -15.05 -10.21 -14.09
C TYR A 145 -14.48 -11.61 -14.36
N ASN A 146 -13.32 -11.68 -14.99
CA ASN A 146 -12.65 -12.93 -15.32
C ASN A 146 -11.22 -12.92 -14.78
N GLU A 147 -10.77 -14.02 -14.17
CA GLU A 147 -9.43 -14.14 -13.60
C GLU A 147 -8.33 -14.15 -14.67
N ASN A 148 -8.65 -14.64 -15.87
CA ASN A 148 -7.69 -14.82 -16.96
C ASN A 148 -7.74 -13.69 -17.99
N GLU A 149 -8.75 -12.81 -17.92
CA GLU A 149 -8.99 -11.81 -18.95
C GLU A 149 -9.48 -10.49 -18.37
N SER A 150 -8.79 -9.40 -18.71
CA SER A 150 -9.16 -8.07 -18.24
C SER A 150 -10.47 -7.60 -18.86
N VAL A 151 -11.20 -6.77 -18.12
CA VAL A 151 -12.45 -6.12 -18.57
C VAL A 151 -12.25 -5.34 -19.87
N ILE A 152 -11.07 -4.77 -20.09
CA ILE A 152 -10.74 -4.07 -21.35
C ILE A 152 -10.75 -5.04 -22.54
N LYS A 153 -10.16 -6.23 -22.39
CA LYS A 153 -10.17 -7.25 -23.46
C LYS A 153 -11.56 -7.81 -23.71
N GLN A 154 -12.30 -8.10 -22.63
CA GLN A 154 -13.70 -8.52 -22.74
C GLN A 154 -14.54 -7.48 -23.48
N TYR A 155 -14.29 -6.19 -23.22
CA TYR A 155 -14.93 -5.10 -23.92
C TYR A 155 -14.59 -5.04 -25.42
N GLU A 156 -13.35 -5.34 -25.81
CA GLU A 156 -12.98 -5.45 -27.22
C GLU A 156 -13.78 -6.56 -27.93
N GLU A 157 -14.02 -7.70 -27.26
CA GLU A 157 -14.89 -8.75 -27.79
C GLU A 157 -16.35 -8.31 -27.90
N ILE A 158 -16.86 -7.55 -26.92
CA ILE A 158 -18.21 -6.97 -26.96
C ILE A 158 -18.34 -6.03 -28.15
N LEU A 159 -17.35 -5.16 -28.38
CA LEU A 159 -17.33 -4.25 -29.52
C LEU A 159 -17.41 -5.02 -30.85
N GLN A 160 -16.65 -6.11 -30.97
CA GLN A 160 -16.70 -6.99 -32.15
C GLN A 160 -18.07 -7.66 -32.32
N LYS A 161 -18.68 -8.15 -31.24
CA LYS A 161 -20.01 -8.76 -31.27
C LYS A 161 -21.10 -7.75 -31.64
N VAL A 162 -21.04 -6.52 -31.14
CA VAL A 162 -21.97 -5.45 -31.54
C VAL A 162 -21.85 -5.18 -33.04
N ASN A 163 -20.63 -5.11 -33.57
CA ASN A 163 -20.42 -4.96 -35.01
C ASN A 163 -20.98 -6.15 -35.81
N GLN A 164 -20.81 -7.39 -35.32
CA GLN A 164 -21.40 -8.58 -35.94
C GLN A 164 -22.93 -8.54 -35.96
N VAL A 165 -23.57 -8.03 -34.89
CA VAL A 165 -25.03 -7.85 -34.87
C VAL A 165 -25.48 -6.91 -35.99
N LEU A 166 -24.76 -5.80 -36.20
CA LEU A 166 -25.05 -4.88 -37.31
C LEU A 166 -24.91 -5.56 -38.67
N GLU A 167 -23.78 -6.23 -38.91
CA GLU A 167 -23.52 -6.93 -40.19
C GLU A 167 -24.55 -8.04 -40.47
N ASN A 168 -24.95 -8.79 -39.46
CA ASN A 168 -25.98 -9.83 -39.59
C ASN A 168 -27.35 -9.23 -39.93
N PHE A 169 -27.65 -8.04 -39.43
CA PHE A 169 -28.91 -7.36 -39.72
C PHE A 169 -28.93 -6.71 -41.11
N ARG A 170 -27.77 -6.49 -41.74
CA ARG A 170 -27.64 -5.82 -43.04
C ARG A 170 -28.58 -6.36 -44.13
N ASN A 171 -28.92 -7.65 -44.09
CA ASN A 171 -29.81 -8.30 -45.06
C ASN A 171 -31.30 -8.25 -44.68
N ASN A 172 -31.65 -7.90 -43.44
CA ASN A 172 -33.03 -7.97 -42.93
C ASN A 172 -33.81 -6.66 -43.10
N ASN A 173 -33.14 -5.54 -43.40
CA ASN A 173 -33.66 -4.17 -43.63
C ASN A 173 -34.54 -3.56 -42.51
N CYS A 174 -35.44 -4.33 -41.89
CA CYS A 174 -36.35 -3.91 -40.84
C CYS A 174 -36.52 -4.98 -39.77
N THR A 175 -36.78 -4.54 -38.55
CA THR A 175 -37.13 -5.43 -37.43
C THR A 175 -38.49 -6.11 -37.68
N SER A 176 -38.69 -7.26 -37.03
CA SER A 176 -39.96 -7.99 -37.08
C SER A 176 -41.03 -7.22 -36.32
N GLU A 177 -42.28 -7.28 -36.80
CA GLU A 177 -43.44 -6.57 -36.24
C GLU A 177 -43.92 -7.16 -34.89
N SER A 178 -43.02 -7.76 -34.11
CA SER A 178 -43.31 -8.57 -32.93
C SER A 178 -43.89 -7.76 -31.76
N ASN A 179 -43.68 -6.44 -31.72
CA ASN A 179 -44.08 -5.57 -30.59
C ASN A 179 -45.04 -4.44 -31.00
N GLY A 180 -45.66 -4.52 -32.19
CA GLY A 180 -46.55 -3.46 -32.70
C GLY A 180 -45.83 -2.22 -33.23
N SER A 181 -44.50 -2.24 -33.24
CA SER A 181 -43.63 -1.30 -33.94
C SER A 181 -42.72 -2.02 -34.93
N LYS A 182 -42.19 -1.29 -35.90
CA LYS A 182 -41.23 -1.77 -36.89
C LYS A 182 -40.21 -0.67 -37.12
N LEU A 183 -38.92 -0.99 -37.07
CA LEU A 183 -37.85 -0.05 -37.40
C LEU A 183 -37.03 -0.60 -38.55
N CYS A 184 -36.89 0.19 -39.60
CA CYS A 184 -36.00 -0.11 -40.72
C CYS A 184 -34.69 0.63 -40.52
N ILE A 185 -33.58 -0.11 -40.49
CA ILE A 185 -32.27 0.41 -40.10
C ILE A 185 -31.35 0.34 -41.30
N ASP A 186 -30.77 1.48 -41.65
CA ASP A 186 -29.72 1.60 -42.66
C ASP A 186 -28.36 1.41 -41.99
N VAL A 187 -27.89 0.15 -42.02
CA VAL A 187 -26.64 -0.27 -41.39
C VAL A 187 -25.42 0.34 -42.09
N ASP A 188 -25.49 0.59 -43.41
CA ASP A 188 -24.36 1.15 -44.17
C ASP A 188 -23.99 2.57 -43.72
N ASN A 189 -24.96 3.30 -43.16
CA ASN A 189 -24.77 4.64 -42.60
C ASN A 189 -24.71 4.64 -41.06
N SER A 190 -24.40 3.49 -40.45
CA SER A 190 -24.22 3.38 -39.00
C SER A 190 -22.78 3.63 -38.57
N GLU A 191 -22.59 4.16 -37.37
CA GLU A 191 -21.27 4.42 -36.79
C GLU A 191 -21.17 3.80 -35.39
N LEU A 192 -20.05 3.12 -35.11
CA LEU A 192 -19.68 2.63 -33.79
C LEU A 192 -18.62 3.53 -33.17
N THR A 193 -18.80 3.89 -31.91
CA THR A 193 -17.79 4.57 -31.11
C THR A 193 -17.49 3.75 -29.86
N ALA A 194 -16.20 3.43 -29.67
CA ALA A 194 -15.75 2.69 -28.51
C ALA A 194 -15.67 3.62 -27.27
N VAL A 195 -16.24 3.17 -26.15
CA VAL A 195 -16.11 3.79 -24.83
C VAL A 195 -15.52 2.75 -23.88
N PHE A 196 -14.20 2.80 -23.68
CA PHE A 196 -13.53 1.81 -22.86
C PHE A 196 -14.00 1.88 -21.39
N PRO A 197 -14.37 0.74 -20.78
CA PRO A 197 -14.69 0.70 -19.36
C PRO A 197 -13.45 0.97 -18.52
N LYS A 198 -13.69 1.37 -17.27
CA LYS A 198 -12.62 1.55 -16.27
C LYS A 198 -11.93 0.22 -16.02
N SER A 199 -10.60 0.24 -15.95
CA SER A 199 -9.81 -0.94 -15.60
C SER A 199 -10.14 -1.44 -14.19
N GLU A 200 -9.75 -2.67 -13.88
CA GLU A 200 -9.87 -3.23 -12.53
C GLU A 200 -9.15 -2.35 -11.49
N LYS A 201 -7.99 -1.79 -11.86
CA LYS A 201 -7.22 -0.90 -10.99
C LYS A 201 -7.94 0.43 -10.78
N ASP A 202 -8.49 1.03 -11.82
CA ASP A 202 -9.25 2.28 -11.70
C ASP A 202 -10.51 2.08 -10.88
N ARG A 203 -11.22 0.95 -11.09
CA ARG A 203 -12.37 0.57 -10.27
C ARG A 203 -12.00 0.46 -8.80
N CYS A 204 -10.85 -0.16 -8.49
CA CYS A 204 -10.33 -0.20 -7.12
C CYS A 204 -10.00 1.19 -6.58
N ASN A 205 -9.42 2.08 -7.38
CA ASN A 205 -9.10 3.43 -6.94
C ASN A 205 -10.35 4.27 -6.61
N GLU A 206 -11.51 3.92 -7.18
CA GLU A 206 -12.80 4.58 -6.91
C GLU A 206 -13.48 4.09 -5.64
N VAL A 207 -13.43 2.78 -5.38
CA VAL A 207 -14.08 2.20 -4.21
C VAL A 207 -13.22 2.31 -2.95
N VAL A 208 -11.89 2.36 -3.08
CA VAL A 208 -10.98 2.45 -1.94
C VAL A 208 -10.94 3.89 -1.42
N GLN A 209 -10.93 4.02 -0.10
CA GLN A 209 -10.81 5.30 0.59
C GLN A 209 -9.66 6.16 0.05
N SER A 210 -9.94 7.46 -0.09
CA SER A 210 -8.95 8.46 -0.49
C SER A 210 -7.72 8.47 0.42
N GLY A 211 -6.55 8.39 -0.21
CA GLY A 211 -5.24 8.33 0.43
C GLY A 211 -4.70 6.92 0.66
N PHE A 212 -5.46 5.87 0.34
CA PHE A 212 -5.02 4.48 0.44
C PHE A 212 -4.90 3.76 -0.91
N GLN A 213 -5.35 4.37 -2.01
CA GLN A 213 -5.47 3.71 -3.32
C GLN A 213 -4.17 3.09 -3.85
N GLU A 214 -3.02 3.70 -3.54
CA GLU A 214 -1.71 3.20 -3.97
C GLU A 214 -1.33 1.87 -3.28
N HIS A 215 -1.90 1.60 -2.10
CA HIS A 215 -1.62 0.40 -1.31
C HIS A 215 -2.57 -0.77 -1.62
N PHE A 216 -3.49 -0.59 -2.55
CA PHE A 216 -4.45 -1.61 -2.99
C PHE A 216 -4.16 -2.06 -4.40
N GLN A 217 -4.36 -3.36 -4.65
CA GLN A 217 -4.30 -3.96 -5.96
C GLN A 217 -5.59 -4.73 -6.26
N PRO A 218 -6.03 -4.73 -7.52
CA PRO A 218 -7.15 -5.55 -7.93
C PRO A 218 -6.75 -7.03 -7.98
N ILE A 219 -7.61 -7.88 -7.46
CA ILE A 219 -7.60 -9.32 -7.72
C ILE A 219 -9.01 -9.74 -8.13
N VAL A 220 -9.10 -10.72 -9.01
CA VAL A 220 -10.37 -11.38 -9.34
C VAL A 220 -10.35 -12.75 -8.68
N VAL A 221 -11.39 -13.06 -7.91
CA VAL A 221 -11.57 -14.38 -7.29
C VAL A 221 -13.03 -14.80 -7.51
N ASN A 222 -13.24 -15.98 -8.07
CA ASN A 222 -14.59 -16.49 -8.38
C ASN A 222 -15.41 -15.48 -9.19
N ASN A 223 -14.81 -14.95 -10.26
CA ASN A 223 -15.41 -13.95 -11.14
C ASN A 223 -15.85 -12.64 -10.43
N SER A 224 -15.29 -12.34 -9.26
CA SER A 224 -15.57 -11.12 -8.50
C SER A 224 -14.32 -10.28 -8.30
N LEU A 225 -14.42 -8.98 -8.62
CA LEU A 225 -13.35 -8.03 -8.37
C LEU A 225 -13.31 -7.69 -6.87
N ILE A 226 -12.13 -7.87 -6.30
CA ILE A 226 -11.82 -7.56 -4.91
C ILE A 226 -10.56 -6.70 -4.91
N CYS A 227 -10.61 -5.59 -4.19
CA CYS A 227 -9.46 -4.73 -3.99
C CYS A 227 -8.78 -5.15 -2.69
N VAL A 228 -7.55 -5.64 -2.78
CA VAL A 228 -6.80 -6.13 -1.63
C VAL A 228 -5.54 -5.32 -1.42
N SER A 229 -5.21 -5.08 -0.16
CA SER A 229 -3.92 -4.53 0.23
C SER A 229 -2.90 -5.62 0.55
N SER A 230 -1.65 -5.26 0.82
CA SER A 230 -0.64 -6.18 1.34
C SER A 230 -1.00 -6.83 2.68
N CYS A 231 -1.98 -6.32 3.44
CA CYS A 231 -2.44 -6.98 4.67
C CYS A 231 -3.37 -8.18 4.42
N SER A 232 -3.90 -8.31 3.20
CA SER A 232 -4.82 -9.40 2.86
C SER A 232 -4.07 -10.66 2.42
N PRO A 233 -4.42 -11.87 2.93
CA PRO A 233 -3.76 -13.13 2.57
C PRO A 233 -3.78 -13.46 1.07
N ASN A 234 -4.77 -12.96 0.34
CA ASN A 234 -4.92 -13.20 -1.10
C ASN A 234 -4.09 -12.24 -1.96
N SER A 235 -3.38 -11.31 -1.33
CA SER A 235 -2.51 -10.37 -2.03
C SER A 235 -1.24 -11.05 -2.51
N LYS A 236 -0.81 -10.74 -3.75
CA LYS A 236 0.51 -11.15 -4.28
C LYS A 236 1.67 -10.66 -3.42
N SER A 237 1.48 -9.56 -2.70
CA SER A 237 2.45 -8.94 -1.80
C SER A 237 2.01 -9.06 -0.34
N TYR A 238 1.43 -10.20 0.03
CA TYR A 238 0.94 -10.43 1.40
C TYR A 238 2.06 -10.29 2.43
N LEU A 239 1.82 -9.42 3.42
CA LEU A 239 2.67 -9.18 4.57
C LEU A 239 2.17 -10.04 5.74
N ASN A 240 2.89 -11.12 6.02
CA ASN A 240 2.57 -11.99 7.15
C ASN A 240 3.14 -11.41 8.46
N CYS A 241 2.25 -11.00 9.36
CA CYS A 241 2.60 -10.47 10.67
C CYS A 241 2.66 -11.52 11.79
N HIS A 242 2.55 -12.82 11.48
CA HIS A 242 2.57 -13.93 12.45
C HIS A 242 1.64 -13.70 13.66
N ASP A 243 2.20 -13.41 14.84
CA ASP A 243 1.46 -13.14 16.07
C ASP A 243 0.99 -11.68 16.22
N GLY A 244 1.36 -10.83 15.26
CA GLY A 244 0.99 -9.41 15.22
C GLY A 244 -0.18 -9.12 14.30
N THR A 245 -0.60 -7.85 14.30
CA THR A 245 -1.72 -7.36 13.50
C THR A 245 -1.20 -6.52 12.35
N CYS A 246 -1.67 -6.78 11.13
CA CYS A 246 -1.33 -5.94 9.98
C CYS A 246 -2.21 -4.70 9.95
N GLN A 247 -1.61 -3.53 9.80
CA GLN A 247 -2.31 -2.26 9.66
C GLN A 247 -1.83 -1.50 8.43
N LEU A 248 -2.74 -0.72 7.85
CA LEU A 248 -2.47 0.14 6.69
C LEU A 248 -2.35 1.60 7.12
N GLN A 249 -1.32 2.26 6.63
CA GLN A 249 -1.11 3.70 6.76
C GLN A 249 -1.05 4.34 5.37
N LYS A 250 -1.52 5.58 5.26
CA LYS A 250 -1.62 6.31 3.97
C LYS A 250 -0.29 6.47 3.25
N VAL A 251 0.78 6.78 3.98
CA VAL A 251 2.09 7.12 3.38
C VAL A 251 2.99 5.88 3.24
N THR A 252 3.09 5.10 4.30
CA THR A 252 4.03 3.96 4.41
C THR A 252 3.42 2.65 3.90
N GLY A 253 2.10 2.54 3.84
CA GLY A 253 1.40 1.33 3.43
C GLY A 253 1.22 0.31 4.55
N ALA A 254 1.32 -0.96 4.22
CA ALA A 254 1.13 -2.06 5.16
C ALA A 254 2.33 -2.20 6.11
N HIS A 255 2.05 -2.34 7.40
CA HIS A 255 3.05 -2.60 8.44
C HIS A 255 2.45 -3.48 9.53
N CYS A 256 3.31 -4.19 10.27
CA CYS A 256 2.87 -5.05 11.37
C CYS A 256 2.99 -4.34 12.71
N LEU A 257 1.95 -4.45 13.52
CA LEU A 257 1.96 -4.11 14.94
C LEU A 257 2.16 -5.38 15.77
N CYS A 258 3.32 -5.50 16.38
CA CYS A 258 3.63 -6.62 17.26
C CYS A 258 3.04 -6.42 18.66
N PRO A 259 2.51 -7.48 19.29
CA PRO A 259 1.99 -7.39 20.65
C PRO A 259 3.08 -6.94 21.63
N LYS A 260 2.78 -5.94 22.47
CA LYS A 260 3.67 -5.59 23.57
C LYS A 260 3.49 -6.63 24.67
N THR A 261 4.51 -7.46 24.89
CA THR A 261 4.52 -8.46 25.97
C THR A 261 5.55 -8.09 27.03
N GLU A 262 5.29 -8.43 28.30
CA GLU A 262 6.24 -8.22 29.40
C GLU A 262 7.42 -9.19 29.38
N THR A 263 7.29 -10.32 28.67
CA THR A 263 8.24 -11.43 28.71
C THR A 263 9.12 -11.52 27.47
N TYR A 264 8.62 -11.12 26.29
CA TYR A 264 9.34 -11.30 25.03
C TYR A 264 9.42 -10.01 24.21
N VAL A 265 10.46 -9.90 23.39
CA VAL A 265 10.59 -8.91 22.31
C VAL A 265 10.65 -9.65 20.99
N TYR A 266 10.00 -9.08 19.98
CA TYR A 266 9.99 -9.60 18.61
C TYR A 266 11.19 -9.08 17.83
N THR A 267 11.84 -9.95 17.07
CA THR A 267 13.09 -9.63 16.35
C THR A 267 12.89 -9.09 14.94
N SER A 268 11.78 -9.42 14.29
CA SER A 268 11.52 -9.04 12.90
C SER A 268 10.37 -8.05 12.77
N GLN A 269 10.33 -7.36 11.63
CA GLN A 269 9.24 -6.47 11.25
C GLN A 269 7.90 -7.22 11.06
N GLY A 270 7.93 -8.53 10.82
CA GLY A 270 6.73 -9.38 10.74
C GLY A 270 6.36 -10.04 12.06
N CYS A 271 6.91 -9.58 13.20
CA CYS A 271 6.70 -10.18 14.51
C CYS A 271 7.10 -11.67 14.59
N GLN A 272 8.13 -12.05 13.84
CA GLN A 272 8.76 -13.37 13.90
C GLN A 272 9.93 -13.37 14.88
N GLY A 273 10.10 -14.49 15.58
CA GLY A 273 11.20 -14.70 16.53
C GLY A 273 10.95 -13.98 17.85
N LYS A 274 10.67 -14.77 18.89
CA LYS A 274 10.46 -14.29 20.26
C LYS A 274 11.75 -14.45 21.06
N ILE A 275 12.29 -13.35 21.59
CA ILE A 275 13.42 -13.38 22.51
C ILE A 275 12.95 -13.00 23.91
N LEU A 276 13.34 -13.77 24.92
CA LEU A 276 13.08 -13.44 26.32
C LEU A 276 13.75 -12.12 26.70
N LYS A 277 12.98 -11.16 27.20
CA LYS A 277 13.51 -9.89 27.76
C LYS A 277 14.56 -10.14 28.83
N ALA A 278 14.28 -11.08 29.74
CA ALA A 278 15.23 -11.47 30.78
C ALA A 278 16.55 -12.04 30.21
N GLY A 279 16.48 -12.79 29.10
CA GLY A 279 17.66 -13.29 28.41
C GLY A 279 18.47 -12.17 27.75
N LEU A 280 17.79 -11.19 27.16
CA LEU A 280 18.43 -10.03 26.54
C LEU A 280 19.13 -9.14 27.58
N TYR A 281 18.41 -8.73 28.63
CA TYR A 281 18.96 -7.88 29.69
C TYR A 281 19.99 -8.62 30.55
N GLY A 282 19.72 -9.89 30.88
CA GLY A 282 20.64 -10.73 31.64
C GLY A 282 21.93 -11.02 30.87
N GLY A 283 21.83 -11.31 29.57
CA GLY A 283 22.99 -11.57 28.71
C GLY A 283 23.89 -10.34 28.53
N ILE A 284 23.28 -9.17 28.24
CA ILE A 284 24.04 -7.91 28.12
C ILE A 284 24.68 -7.54 29.46
N GLY A 285 23.94 -7.67 30.56
CA GLY A 285 24.46 -7.38 31.91
C GLY A 285 25.65 -8.27 32.28
N ALA A 286 25.53 -9.59 32.06
CA ALA A 286 26.61 -10.53 32.32
C ALA A 286 27.84 -10.27 31.43
N GLY A 287 27.63 -9.95 30.15
CA GLY A 287 28.71 -9.61 29.22
C GLY A 287 29.48 -8.36 29.63
N ILE A 288 28.77 -7.28 29.99
CA ILE A 288 29.38 -6.04 30.48
C ILE A 288 30.15 -6.29 31.78
N ALA A 289 29.57 -7.03 32.73
CA ALA A 289 30.25 -7.36 33.99
C ALA A 289 31.55 -8.14 33.75
N ALA A 290 31.53 -9.14 32.85
CA ALA A 290 32.72 -9.90 32.49
C ALA A 290 33.81 -9.03 31.85
N LEU A 291 33.43 -8.11 30.95
CA LEU A 291 34.36 -7.15 30.33
C LEU A 291 34.99 -6.21 31.36
N VAL A 292 34.20 -5.71 32.30
CA VAL A 292 34.70 -4.84 33.39
C VAL A 292 35.72 -5.59 34.25
N ILE A 293 35.43 -6.84 34.64
CA ILE A 293 36.37 -7.67 35.41
C ILE A 293 37.66 -7.89 34.61
N PHE A 294 37.55 -8.20 33.33
CA PHE A 294 38.72 -8.39 32.47
C PHE A 294 39.59 -7.13 32.40
N ILE A 295 38.99 -5.95 32.20
CA ILE A 295 39.71 -4.67 32.20
C ILE A 295 40.41 -4.43 33.54
N PHE A 296 39.72 -4.64 34.67
CA PHE A 296 40.34 -4.50 36.00
C PHE A 296 41.53 -5.44 36.19
N THR A 297 41.43 -6.70 35.76
CA THR A 297 42.56 -7.63 35.84
C THR A 297 43.75 -7.17 35.00
N LEU A 298 43.52 -6.72 33.75
CA LEU A 298 44.57 -6.19 32.90
C LEU A 298 45.23 -4.93 33.49
N SER A 299 44.44 -3.99 34.01
CA SER A 299 44.94 -2.81 34.70
C SER A 299 45.79 -3.18 35.92
N PHE A 300 45.37 -4.17 36.71
CA PHE A 300 46.13 -4.66 37.85
C PHE A 300 47.47 -5.30 37.44
N PHE A 301 47.48 -6.12 36.39
CA PHE A 301 48.71 -6.70 35.86
C PHE A 301 49.68 -5.63 35.32
N MET A 302 49.17 -4.62 34.61
CA MET A 302 49.98 -3.50 34.13
C MET A 302 50.54 -2.65 35.28
N PHE A 303 49.75 -2.39 36.33
CA PHE A 303 50.21 -1.66 37.53
C PHE A 303 51.32 -2.43 38.27
N ARG A 304 51.18 -3.75 38.44
CA ARG A 304 52.24 -4.61 39.02
C ARG A 304 53.52 -4.61 38.18
N LYS A 305 53.41 -4.59 36.85
CA LYS A 305 54.58 -4.51 35.96
C LYS A 305 55.28 -3.14 36.07
N HIS A 306 54.53 -2.05 36.25
CA HIS A 306 55.11 -0.73 36.52
C HIS A 306 55.78 -0.63 37.90
N GLN A 307 55.20 -1.20 38.96
CA GLN A 307 55.84 -1.23 40.28
C GLN A 307 57.16 -2.01 40.28
N LYS A 308 57.24 -3.13 39.54
CA LYS A 308 58.50 -3.90 39.39
C LYS A 308 59.60 -3.14 38.62
N LYS A 309 59.24 -2.16 37.78
CA LYS A 309 60.23 -1.25 37.15
C LYS A 309 60.72 -0.15 38.11
N HIS A 310 59.92 0.25 39.10
CA HIS A 310 60.33 1.23 40.11
C HIS A 310 61.15 0.64 41.27
N THR A 311 61.19 -0.69 41.45
CA THR A 311 62.03 -1.37 42.44
C THR A 311 63.38 -1.87 41.90
N LEU A 312 63.72 -1.61 40.62
CA LEU A 312 65.00 -2.01 39.99
C LEU A 312 65.80 -0.81 39.45
N PHE A 313 65.61 0.38 40.01
CA PHE A 313 66.44 1.57 39.75
C PHE A 313 66.76 2.26 41.07
N LYS A 314 67.25 1.48 42.05
CA LYS A 314 68.03 2.00 43.15
C LYS A 314 69.05 0.92 43.54
N ASP A 315 70.30 1.35 43.55
CA ASP A 315 71.50 0.63 43.99
C ASP A 315 72.13 -0.30 42.94
N ASP A 316 73.04 0.28 42.14
CA ASP A 316 74.41 -0.23 42.05
C ASP A 316 75.31 0.89 41.50
N ASP A 317 75.82 1.69 42.45
CA ASP A 317 76.84 2.71 42.22
C ASP A 317 78.05 2.37 43.11
N LYS A 318 78.81 1.32 42.75
CA LYS A 318 80.23 1.15 43.09
C LYS A 318 80.86 -0.13 42.55
N SER A 319 82.09 0.02 42.07
CA SER A 319 82.94 -0.96 41.38
C SER A 319 82.42 -1.20 39.98
N TRP A 320 83.14 -0.83 38.91
CA TRP A 320 84.50 -1.23 38.62
C TRP A 320 85.23 -0.11 37.87
N TYR A 321 86.17 0.55 38.54
CA TYR A 321 87.33 1.16 37.90
C TYR A 321 88.50 0.23 38.21
N GLU A 322 89.11 -0.35 37.18
CA GLU A 322 90.57 -0.48 37.02
C GLU A 322 90.88 -1.14 35.66
N ASP A 323 91.50 -0.31 34.81
CA ASP A 323 92.57 -0.55 33.83
C ASP A 323 92.52 -1.77 32.90
N TYR A 324 92.44 -1.54 31.59
CA TYR A 324 93.62 -1.43 30.72
C TYR A 324 93.23 -0.96 29.31
N ASP A 325 94.18 -0.25 28.71
CA ASP A 325 94.14 0.48 27.43
C ASP A 325 93.67 -0.32 26.21
N ASP A 326 92.92 0.32 25.31
CA ASP A 326 93.38 0.52 23.93
C ASP A 326 92.44 1.48 23.15
N GLU A 327 93.03 2.63 22.85
CA GLU A 327 92.88 3.52 21.70
C GLU A 327 91.85 3.16 20.60
N TRP A 328 90.93 4.08 20.29
CA TRP A 328 90.83 4.75 18.96
C TRP A 328 89.87 5.96 18.99
N SER A 329 90.19 6.93 18.16
CA SER A 329 89.96 8.37 18.27
C SER A 329 88.57 8.92 17.87
N VAL A 330 88.04 9.75 18.77
CA VAL A 330 87.44 11.10 18.60
C VAL A 330 87.11 11.61 17.18
N GLU A 331 85.87 12.07 16.99
CA GLU A 331 85.55 13.48 16.62
C GLU A 331 84.11 13.83 17.03
N ARG A 332 83.90 14.49 18.19
CA ARG A 332 83.62 15.93 18.34
C ARG A 332 82.65 16.46 17.26
N GLY A 333 81.47 17.01 17.54
CA GLY A 333 80.89 17.51 18.79
C GLY A 333 80.12 18.80 18.49
N ILE A 334 79.27 19.20 19.45
CA ILE A 334 78.92 20.60 19.81
C ILE A 334 77.90 21.27 18.87
N THR A 335 76.85 22.00 19.29
CA THR A 335 76.14 22.31 20.56
C THR A 335 74.90 23.13 20.18
N ASN A 336 73.89 23.13 21.06
CA ASN A 336 73.03 24.25 21.50
C ASN A 336 72.46 25.23 20.45
N LEU A 337 71.14 25.47 20.48
CA LEU A 337 70.54 26.61 21.21
C LEU A 337 69.00 26.63 21.05
N SER A 338 68.31 26.95 22.16
CA SER A 338 67.02 27.66 22.31
C SER A 338 65.76 27.12 21.59
N GLU A 339 64.69 26.69 22.27
CA GLU A 339 63.73 27.53 23.05
C GLU A 339 62.99 28.51 22.12
N ALA A 340 61.66 28.58 21.98
CA ALA A 340 60.50 27.84 22.46
C ALA A 340 59.30 28.30 21.59
N VAL A 341 58.08 27.87 21.98
CA VAL A 341 56.76 28.48 21.71
C VAL A 341 55.84 27.75 20.70
N TYR A 342 54.90 26.98 21.29
CA TYR A 342 53.43 26.98 21.11
C TYR A 342 52.84 27.33 19.72
N GLU A 343 52.24 26.35 19.01
CA GLU A 343 50.78 26.08 18.97
C GLU A 343 50.39 25.02 17.91
N ASP A 344 49.37 24.25 18.31
CA ASP A 344 48.33 23.54 17.54
C ASP A 344 48.52 23.27 16.04
N TYR A 345 48.53 21.99 15.63
CA TYR A 345 47.96 21.56 14.34
C TYR A 345 47.54 20.08 14.36
N GLN A 346 46.23 19.85 14.22
CA GLN A 346 45.65 18.58 13.76
C GLN A 346 46.31 18.13 12.45
N GLN A 347 46.95 16.95 12.43
CA GLN A 347 47.34 16.31 11.18
C GLN A 347 46.24 15.33 10.72
N ARG A 348 45.52 15.72 9.67
CA ARG A 348 44.73 14.80 8.84
C ARG A 348 45.67 13.99 7.97
N PHE A 349 45.53 12.67 8.00
CA PHE A 349 46.22 11.76 7.09
C PHE A 349 45.76 12.01 5.65
N ARG A 350 46.70 12.29 4.73
CA ARG A 350 46.46 12.33 3.29
C ARG A 350 47.30 11.23 2.63
N PRO A 351 46.71 10.14 2.12
CA PRO A 351 47.48 9.16 1.38
C PRO A 351 47.85 9.73 0.00
N ALA A 352 49.14 9.63 -0.36
CA ALA A 352 49.63 9.95 -1.69
C ALA A 352 49.40 8.73 -2.61
N LEU A 353 48.50 8.87 -3.58
CA LEU A 353 48.12 7.80 -4.54
C LEU A 353 48.89 7.90 -5.86
N GLU A 354 50.03 8.58 -5.89
CA GLU A 354 50.71 8.95 -7.15
C GLU A 354 51.37 7.76 -7.87
N ASN A 355 51.45 6.58 -7.24
CA ASN A 355 52.04 5.37 -7.83
C ASN A 355 51.09 4.15 -7.87
N VAL A 356 49.76 4.35 -7.83
CA VAL A 356 48.80 3.24 -7.93
C VAL A 356 48.40 3.00 -9.39
N ASP A 357 48.85 1.88 -9.95
CA ASP A 357 48.42 1.39 -11.26
C ASP A 357 46.97 0.88 -11.18
N THR A 358 46.07 1.61 -11.84
CA THR A 358 44.61 1.37 -11.81
C THR A 358 44.14 0.38 -12.90
N THR A 359 45.05 -0.20 -13.68
CA THR A 359 44.70 -1.15 -14.75
C THR A 359 44.58 -2.61 -14.28
N THR A 360 44.93 -2.89 -13.03
CA THR A 360 44.88 -4.25 -12.48
C THR A 360 43.45 -4.64 -12.10
N GLN A 361 42.80 -5.47 -12.94
CA GLN A 361 41.53 -6.10 -12.59
C GLN A 361 41.74 -7.26 -11.61
N VAL A 362 41.30 -7.10 -10.36
CA VAL A 362 41.28 -8.17 -9.37
C VAL A 362 40.08 -9.09 -9.65
N LYS A 363 40.34 -10.30 -10.17
CA LYS A 363 39.33 -11.37 -10.24
C LYS A 363 39.28 -12.13 -8.92
N ILE A 364 38.22 -11.89 -8.14
CA ILE A 364 37.92 -12.66 -6.92
C ILE A 364 37.12 -13.89 -7.34
N GLN A 365 37.61 -15.10 -7.07
CA GLN A 365 36.83 -16.32 -7.26
C GLN A 365 35.73 -16.44 -6.19
N ARG A 366 34.54 -16.87 -6.63
CA ARG A 366 33.37 -17.08 -5.77
C ARG A 366 33.60 -18.36 -4.93
N PRO A 367 33.53 -18.30 -3.59
CA PRO A 367 33.62 -19.50 -2.77
C PRO A 367 32.36 -20.36 -2.94
N GLU A 368 32.55 -21.66 -3.19
CA GLU A 368 31.49 -22.66 -3.19
C GLU A 368 31.13 -23.05 -1.76
N VAL A 369 29.84 -23.02 -1.45
CA VAL A 369 29.30 -23.45 -0.17
C VAL A 369 29.03 -24.96 -0.25
N LEU A 370 29.83 -25.75 0.47
CA LEU A 370 29.54 -27.17 0.69
C LEU A 370 28.25 -27.30 1.50
N LYS A 371 27.18 -27.80 0.87
CA LYS A 371 25.97 -28.24 1.56
C LYS A 371 26.28 -29.55 2.28
N LYS A 372 26.05 -29.58 3.60
CA LYS A 372 26.02 -30.79 4.40
C LYS A 372 24.62 -30.98 4.97
#